data_AF-V6Z2B7-F1
#
_entry.id   AF-V6Z2B7-F1
#
_cell.length_a   1.000
_cell.length_b   1.000
_cell.length_c   1.000
_cell.angle_alpha   90.00
_cell.angle_beta   90.00
_cell.angle_gamma   90.00
#
_symmetry.space_group_name_H-M   'P 1'
#
loop_
_entity.id
_entity.type
_entity.pdbx_description
1 polymer ?
#
loop_
_entity_poly.entity_id
_entity_poly.type
_entity_poly.pdbx_seq_one_letter_code
_entity_poly.pdbx_strand_id
1 'polypeptide(L)'
;MKSRGYGYEVQKSVADLENTLKMGHPVMAAVGLGDFVWYSGTHEILLQGYNNGKTYVRDPYRDFLNGWYSISDLFSQQSWNSADRELGTPFIKVFQS
;
A
#
# COMPACT_ATOMS: atom_id res chain seq x y z
N MET A 1 -1.32 -16.09 5.32
CA MET A 1 -1.55 -16.41 3.90
C MET A 1 -0.29 -17.04 3.29
N LYS A 2 -0.28 -18.35 3.06
CA LYS A 2 0.51 -18.98 1.99
C LYS A 2 -0.51 -19.77 1.18
N SER A 3 -0.91 -19.25 0.03
CA SER A 3 -1.83 -19.96 -0.86
C SER A 3 -1.33 -19.83 -2.28
N ARG A 4 -1.20 -20.95 -2.98
CA ARG A 4 -0.96 -21.01 -4.44
C ARG A 4 0.38 -20.45 -4.93
N GLY A 5 1.47 -20.63 -4.17
CA GLY A 5 2.82 -20.25 -4.62
C GLY A 5 3.09 -18.75 -4.56
N TYR A 6 2.42 -18.02 -3.66
CA TYR A 6 2.72 -16.62 -3.36
C TYR A 6 3.21 -16.47 -1.92
N GLY A 7 4.29 -15.70 -1.76
CA GLY A 7 4.82 -15.22 -0.50
C GLY A 7 4.37 -13.77 -0.22
N TYR A 8 4.60 -13.34 1.01
CA TYR A 8 4.38 -11.96 1.41
C TYR A 8 5.52 -11.44 2.29
N GLU A 9 5.74 -10.13 2.23
CA GLU A 9 6.69 -9.40 3.06
C GLU A 9 6.06 -8.09 3.54
N VAL A 10 6.15 -7.82 4.83
CA VAL A 10 5.57 -6.62 5.44
C VAL A 10 6.50 -5.42 5.29
N GLN A 11 5.95 -4.24 4.99
CA GLN A 11 6.69 -3.00 4.82
C GLN A 11 6.45 -2.09 6.03
N LYS A 12 7.46 -1.88 6.87
CA LYS A 12 7.31 -1.25 8.19
C LYS A 12 7.67 0.24 8.22
N SER A 13 8.30 0.73 7.15
CA SER A 13 8.74 2.11 7.03
C SER A 13 8.58 2.63 5.60
N VAL A 14 8.65 3.96 5.45
CA VAL A 14 8.71 4.61 4.13
C VAL A 14 9.90 4.10 3.31
N ALA A 15 11.06 3.88 3.95
CA ALA A 15 12.24 3.36 3.28
C ALA A 15 12.04 1.93 2.74
N ASP A 16 11.37 1.06 3.50
CA ASP A 16 11.03 -0.30 3.05
C ASP A 16 10.10 -0.26 1.83
N LEU A 17 9.05 0.57 1.89
CA LEU A 17 8.12 0.80 0.78
C LEU A 17 8.84 1.27 -0.47
N GLU A 18 9.68 2.30 -0.35
CA GLU A 18 10.44 2.82 -1.48
C GLU A 18 11.34 1.76 -2.10
N ASN A 19 12.08 1.00 -1.29
CA ASN A 19 12.98 -0.03 -1.77
C ASN A 19 12.21 -1.14 -2.50
N THR A 20 11.10 -1.59 -1.93
CA THR A 20 10.21 -2.58 -2.54
C THR A 20 9.65 -2.11 -3.88
N LEU A 21 9.18 -0.87 -3.95
CA LEU A 21 8.61 -0.30 -5.18
C LEU A 21 9.69 -0.02 -6.24
N LYS A 22 10.90 0.38 -5.84
CA LYS A 22 12.07 0.51 -6.73
C LYS A 22 12.46 -0.83 -7.36
N MET A 23 12.32 -1.93 -6.63
CA MET A 23 12.54 -3.30 -7.14
C MET A 23 11.40 -3.79 -8.05
N GLY A 24 10.36 -2.98 -8.27
CA GLY A 24 9.24 -3.32 -9.14
C GLY A 24 8.21 -4.27 -8.51
N HIS A 25 8.30 -4.51 -7.19
CA HIS A 25 7.32 -5.33 -6.49
C HIS A 25 6.09 -4.50 -6.09
N PRO A 26 4.87 -4.97 -6.40
CA PRO A 26 3.66 -4.29 -5.98
C PRO A 26 3.41 -4.46 -4.48
N VAL A 27 2.73 -3.48 -3.89
CA VAL A 27 2.36 -3.46 -2.47
C VAL A 27 0.88 -3.22 -2.33
N MET A 28 0.19 -4.10 -1.63
CA MET A 28 -1.18 -3.87 -1.14
C MET A 28 -1.10 -2.96 0.08
N ALA A 29 -1.98 -1.97 0.16
CA ALA A 29 -1.96 -0.96 1.21
C ALA A 29 -3.38 -0.61 1.67
N ALA A 30 -3.67 -0.84 2.95
CA ALA A 30 -4.85 -0.28 3.59
C ALA A 30 -4.56 1.14 4.11
N VAL A 31 -5.35 2.12 3.63
CA VAL A 31 -5.28 3.52 4.03
C VAL A 31 -6.52 3.91 4.85
N GLY A 32 -6.32 4.79 5.83
CA GLY A 32 -7.35 5.47 6.61
C GLY A 32 -7.61 6.88 6.07
N LEU A 33 -7.99 7.80 6.98
CA LEU A 33 -8.38 9.17 6.62
C LEU A 33 -7.35 9.88 5.74
N GLY A 34 -7.82 10.48 4.64
CA GLY A 34 -6.98 11.18 3.68
C GLY A 34 -7.59 11.17 2.26
N ASP A 35 -6.74 11.05 1.26
CA ASP A 35 -7.10 11.15 -0.17
C ASP A 35 -8.16 10.13 -0.58
N PHE A 36 -8.10 8.93 0.03
CA PHE A 36 -8.97 7.82 -0.32
C PHE A 36 -10.16 7.66 0.63
N VAL A 37 -10.08 8.20 1.85
CA VAL A 37 -11.10 8.01 2.88
C VAL A 37 -11.41 9.36 3.52
N TRP A 38 -12.53 9.96 3.14
CA TRP A 38 -12.91 11.31 3.58
C TRP A 38 -13.79 11.31 4.85
N TYR A 39 -14.33 10.15 5.23
CA TYR A 39 -15.07 9.93 6.48
C TYR A 39 -14.68 8.57 7.06
N SER A 40 -15.10 8.24 8.28
CA SER A 40 -14.74 6.99 8.99
C SER A 40 -14.66 5.74 8.09
N GLY A 41 -13.59 4.95 8.24
CA GLY A 41 -13.40 3.71 7.51
C GLY A 41 -11.94 3.48 7.12
N THR A 42 -11.73 2.46 6.28
CA THR A 42 -10.44 2.12 5.68
C THR A 42 -10.68 1.73 4.22
N HIS A 43 -9.65 1.83 3.38
CA HIS A 43 -9.74 1.50 1.96
C HIS A 43 -8.46 0.78 1.50
N GLU A 44 -8.63 -0.25 0.67
CA GLU A 44 -7.51 -1.02 0.13
C GLU A 44 -7.14 -0.51 -1.27
N ILE A 45 -5.86 -0.21 -1.47
CA ILE A 45 -5.30 0.27 -2.74
C ILE A 45 -4.05 -0.53 -3.13
N LEU A 46 -3.72 -0.52 -4.42
CA LEU A 46 -2.49 -1.13 -4.93
C LEU A 46 -1.45 -0.06 -5.26
N LEU A 47 -0.24 -0.22 -4.73
CA LEU A 47 0.92 0.62 -5.04
C LEU A 47 1.81 -0.12 -6.04
N GLN A 48 2.19 0.54 -7.14
CA GLN A 48 3.02 -0.05 -8.18
C GLN A 48 3.99 0.96 -8.79
N GLY A 49 5.23 0.53 -8.95
CA GLY A 49 6.28 1.35 -9.55
C GLY A 49 6.78 2.46 -8.63
N TYR A 50 7.85 3.11 -9.08
CA TYR A 50 8.52 4.17 -8.34
C TYR A 50 8.93 5.31 -9.27
N ASN A 51 8.71 6.55 -8.84
CA ASN A 51 9.18 7.74 -9.51
C ASN A 51 9.43 8.86 -8.48
N ASN A 52 10.70 9.11 -8.16
CA ASN A 52 11.15 10.22 -7.31
C ASN A 52 10.33 10.40 -6.01
N GLY A 53 10.28 9.37 -5.17
CA GLY A 53 9.52 9.36 -3.91
C GLY A 53 8.01 9.13 -4.07
N LYS A 54 7.53 8.92 -5.31
CA LYS A 54 6.13 8.62 -5.61
C LYS A 54 5.95 7.18 -6.10
N THR A 55 4.72 6.70 -5.98
CA THR A 55 4.26 5.43 -6.54
C THR A 55 2.98 5.63 -7.32
N TYR A 56 2.71 4.79 -8.31
CA TYR A 56 1.44 4.82 -9.01
C TYR A 56 0.41 4.01 -8.21
N VAL A 57 -0.66 4.67 -7.79
CA VAL A 57 -1.78 4.06 -7.08
C VAL A 57 -2.82 3.56 -8.09
N ARG A 58 -3.33 2.35 -7.85
CA ARG A 58 -4.56 1.85 -8.45
C ARG A 58 -5.61 1.65 -7.36
N ASP A 59 -6.67 2.45 -7.39
CA ASP A 59 -7.87 2.33 -6.57
C ASP A 59 -8.90 1.49 -7.35
N PRO A 60 -9.22 0.26 -6.91
CA PRO A 60 -10.16 -0.62 -7.62
C PRO A 60 -11.61 -0.17 -7.54
N TYR A 61 -11.94 0.79 -6.66
CA TYR A 61 -13.28 1.33 -6.48
C TYR A 61 -13.49 2.66 -7.20
N ARG A 62 -12.46 3.51 -7.28
CA ARG A 62 -12.53 4.84 -7.89
C ARG A 62 -11.36 5.10 -8.83
N ASP A 63 -11.56 4.77 -10.10
CA ASP A 63 -10.53 4.96 -11.14
C ASP A 63 -10.02 6.39 -11.27
N PHE A 64 -10.82 7.40 -10.93
CA PHE A 64 -10.40 8.81 -10.99
C PHE A 64 -9.34 9.17 -9.92
N LEU A 65 -9.10 8.31 -8.93
CA LEU A 65 -8.02 8.44 -7.95
C LEU A 65 -6.76 7.67 -8.35
N ASN A 66 -6.72 7.05 -9.53
CA ASN A 66 -5.50 6.43 -10.04
C ASN A 66 -4.48 7.51 -10.42
N GLY A 67 -3.23 7.38 -9.98
CA GLY A 67 -2.23 8.40 -10.24
C GLY A 67 -0.95 8.25 -9.43
N TRP A 68 -0.03 9.21 -9.59
CA TRP A 68 1.23 9.23 -8.85
C TRP A 68 1.10 9.97 -7.52
N TYR A 69 1.23 9.25 -6.41
CA TYR A 69 1.12 9.77 -5.05
C TYR A 69 2.45 9.68 -4.31
N SER A 70 2.68 10.60 -3.38
CA SER A 70 3.85 10.57 -2.49
C SER A 70 3.78 9.36 -1.56
N ILE A 71 4.86 8.58 -1.49
CA ILE A 71 4.94 7.39 -0.63
C ILE A 71 4.88 7.80 0.84
N SER A 72 5.51 8.93 1.22
CA SER A 72 5.43 9.43 2.60
C SER A 72 4.01 9.82 2.99
N ASP A 73 3.26 10.41 2.06
CA ASP A 73 1.91 10.89 2.35
C ASP A 73 0.95 9.70 2.50
N LEU A 74 1.03 8.73 1.59
CA LEU A 74 0.31 7.46 1.72
C LEU A 74 0.64 6.73 3.04
N PHE A 75 1.91 6.71 3.44
CA PHE A 75 2.33 6.10 4.71
C PHE A 75 1.75 6.84 5.93
N SER A 76 1.63 8.16 5.86
CA SER A 76 0.98 8.94 6.93
C SER A 76 -0.52 8.71 7.01
N GLN A 77 -1.16 8.40 5.87
CA GLN A 77 -2.57 8.04 5.76
C GLN A 77 -2.84 6.55 6.03
N GLN A 78 -1.90 5.79 6.59
CA GLN A 78 -2.07 4.36 6.82
C GLN A 78 -3.27 4.03 7.72
N SER A 79 -3.91 2.89 7.45
CA SER A 79 -4.98 2.41 8.33
C SER A 79 -4.46 2.06 9.74
N TRP A 80 -5.25 2.47 10.74
CA TRP A 80 -5.05 2.14 12.15
C TRP A 80 -6.11 1.16 12.69
N ASN A 81 -6.98 0.64 11.82
CA ASN A 81 -7.91 -0.41 12.21
C ASN A 81 -7.13 -1.68 12.58
N SER A 82 -7.49 -2.33 13.68
CA SER A 82 -6.79 -3.53 14.16
C SER A 82 -6.79 -4.67 13.15
N ALA A 83 -7.85 -4.82 12.35
CA ALA A 83 -7.95 -5.87 11.32
C ALA A 83 -6.92 -5.68 10.19
N ASP A 84 -6.65 -4.44 9.79
CA ASP A 84 -5.68 -4.13 8.73
C ASP A 84 -4.21 -4.27 9.22
N ARG A 85 -4.03 -4.43 10.54
CA ARG A 85 -2.71 -4.44 11.19
C ARG A 85 -2.37 -5.76 11.87
N GLU A 86 -3.07 -6.84 11.55
CA GLU A 86 -2.77 -8.17 12.09
C GLU A 86 -1.30 -8.59 11.85
N LEU A 87 -0.68 -8.09 10.77
CA LEU A 87 0.73 -8.33 10.42
C LEU A 87 1.68 -7.21 10.90
N GLY A 88 1.19 -6.29 11.73
CA GLY A 88 1.92 -5.14 12.31
C GLY A 88 1.91 -3.86 11.46
N THR A 89 1.58 -3.97 10.17
CA THR A 89 1.52 -2.87 9.20
C THR A 89 0.50 -3.20 8.11
N PRO A 90 -0.23 -2.20 7.57
CA PRO A 90 -1.17 -2.40 6.47
C PRO A 90 -0.50 -2.47 5.09
N PHE A 91 0.82 -2.39 5.01
CA PHE A 91 1.57 -2.43 3.74
C PHE A 91 2.20 -3.80 3.51
N ILE A 92 1.72 -4.52 2.50
CA ILE A 92 2.09 -5.91 2.21
C ILE A 92 2.58 -6.06 0.78
N LYS A 93 3.86 -6.37 0.61
CA LYS A 93 4.41 -6.86 -0.66
C LYS A 93 3.88 -8.26 -0.90
N VAL A 94 3.33 -8.51 -2.09
CA VAL A 94 2.95 -9.85 -2.55
C VAL A 94 3.85 -10.23 -3.72
N PHE A 95 4.40 -11.43 -3.69
CA PHE A 95 5.30 -11.92 -4.72
C PHE A 95 5.10 -13.41 -4.96
N GLN A 96 5.37 -13.85 -6.18
CA GLN A 96 5.36 -15.27 -6.51
C GLN A 96 6.61 -15.93 -5.91
N SER A 97 6.44 -17.04 -5.21
CA SER A 97 7.47 -17.80 -4.51
C SER A 97 7.88 -19.06 -5.27
#